data_AF-A0A7R9PRY3-F1
#
_entry.id   AF-A0A7R9PRY3-F1
#
_cell.length_a   1.000
_cell.length_b   1.000
_cell.length_c   1.000
_cell.angle_alpha   90.00
_cell.angle_beta   90.00
_cell.angle_gamma   90.00
#
_symmetry.space_group_name_H-M   'P 1'
#
loop_
_entity.id
_entity.type
_entity.pdbx_description
1 polymer ?
#
loop_
_entity_poly.entity_id
_entity_poly.type
_entity_poly.pdbx_seq_one_letter_code
_entity_poly.pdbx_strand_id
1 'polypeptide(L)'
;MFEQDFKDLQSNFDCHLKTICEMTEVGETVARVDTLLREMKAFQKICKSDIDRAEELIVTGQQLLSSRHHGPLDCVQPKCSELERMSTQLFDRLTSRFETLTKCRELQERIEKVK
;
A
#
# COMPACT_ATOMS: atom_id res chain seq x y z
N MET A 1 -13.16 -0.59 17.77
CA MET A 1 -13.06 0.68 18.54
C MET A 1 -11.96 1.46 17.87
N PHE A 2 -12.20 2.71 17.49
CA PHE A 2 -11.30 3.51 16.65
C PHE A 2 -9.80 3.33 16.98
N GLU A 3 -9.44 3.36 18.27
CA GLU A 3 -8.05 3.16 18.72
C GLU A 3 -7.43 1.82 18.32
N GLN A 4 -8.20 0.73 18.48
CA GLN A 4 -7.75 -0.61 18.14
C GLN A 4 -7.62 -0.75 16.62
N ASP A 5 -8.64 -0.27 15.90
CA ASP A 5 -8.67 -0.34 14.43
C ASP A 5 -7.52 0.47 13.82
N PHE A 6 -7.18 1.63 14.42
CA PHE A 6 -6.01 2.42 14.05
C PHE A 6 -4.70 1.66 14.27
N LYS A 7 -4.50 1.08 15.45
CA LYS A 7 -3.25 0.34 15.77
C LYS A 7 -3.06 -0.86 14.85
N ASP A 8 -4.14 -1.58 14.55
CA ASP A 8 -4.11 -2.73 13.65
C ASP A 8 -3.74 -2.29 12.21
N LEU A 9 -4.33 -1.20 11.71
CA LEU A 9 -4.00 -0.64 10.40
C LEU A 9 -2.57 -0.08 10.33
N GLN A 10 -2.11 0.63 11.36
CA GLN A 10 -0.76 1.17 11.42
C GLN A 10 0.28 0.04 11.34
N SER A 11 0.10 -1.03 12.13
CA SER A 11 0.95 -2.21 12.09
C SER A 11 0.94 -2.89 10.72
N ASN A 12 -0.23 -3.04 10.10
CA ASN A 12 -0.35 -3.61 8.76
C ASN A 12 0.39 -2.75 7.73
N PHE A 13 0.23 -1.43 7.76
CA PHE A 13 0.92 -0.53 6.83
C PHE A 13 2.44 -0.55 7.02
N ASP A 14 2.94 -0.59 8.26
CA ASP A 14 4.38 -0.72 8.52
C ASP A 14 4.93 -2.02 7.93
N CYS A 15 4.20 -3.14 8.09
CA CYS A 15 4.55 -4.42 7.50
C CYS A 15 4.56 -4.34 5.96
N HIS A 16 3.49 -3.80 5.36
CA HIS A 16 3.39 -3.67 3.91
C HIS A 16 4.47 -2.77 3.32
N LEU A 17 4.76 -1.65 3.97
CA LEU A 17 5.81 -0.72 3.58
C LEU A 17 7.20 -1.36 3.67
N LYS A 18 7.45 -2.18 4.68
CA LYS A 18 8.68 -2.98 4.76
C LYS A 18 8.76 -3.98 3.62
N THR A 19 7.71 -4.78 3.41
CA THR A 19 7.67 -5.79 2.34
C THR A 19 7.90 -5.18 0.96
N ILE A 20 7.22 -4.07 0.61
CA ILE A 20 7.41 -3.44 -0.70
C ILE A 20 8.81 -2.86 -0.88
N CYS A 21 9.47 -2.40 0.20
CA CYS A 21 10.85 -1.94 0.14
C CYS A 21 11.84 -3.10 -0.11
N GLU A 22 11.53 -4.30 0.37
CA GLU A 22 12.35 -5.50 0.18
C GLU A 22 12.14 -6.15 -1.20
N MET A 23 11.03 -5.85 -1.89
CA MET A 23 10.76 -6.28 -3.26
C MET A 23 11.65 -5.55 -4.29
N THR A 24 12.91 -5.95 -4.40
CA THR A 24 13.92 -5.26 -5.24
C THR A 24 14.22 -5.94 -6.58
N GLU A 25 13.92 -7.23 -6.73
CA GLU A 25 14.25 -8.00 -7.93
C GLU A 25 13.47 -7.51 -9.18
N VAL A 26 14.11 -7.35 -10.33
CA VAL A 26 13.41 -6.97 -11.59
C VAL A 26 13.23 -8.11 -12.59
N GLY A 27 14.08 -9.16 -12.52
CA GLY A 27 14.03 -10.34 -13.39
C GLY A 27 14.80 -10.18 -14.72
N GLU A 28 15.45 -11.25 -15.18
CA GLU A 28 16.31 -11.26 -16.38
C GLU A 28 15.71 -12.05 -17.57
N THR A 29 14.52 -12.60 -17.42
CA THR A 29 13.79 -13.33 -18.47
C THR A 29 12.33 -12.95 -18.44
N VAL A 30 11.62 -13.02 -19.58
CA VAL A 30 10.18 -12.68 -19.63
C VAL A 30 9.39 -13.51 -18.62
N ALA A 31 9.68 -14.81 -18.52
CA ALA A 31 9.03 -15.71 -17.57
C ALA A 31 9.24 -15.31 -16.09
N ARG A 32 10.44 -14.82 -15.72
CA ARG A 32 10.68 -14.34 -14.35
C ARG A 32 9.94 -13.04 -14.08
N VAL A 33 9.98 -12.07 -14.99
CA VAL A 33 9.25 -10.80 -14.81
C VAL A 33 7.74 -11.04 -14.73
N ASP A 34 7.19 -11.97 -15.52
CA ASP A 34 5.78 -12.37 -15.44
C ASP A 34 5.40 -12.94 -14.07
N THR A 35 6.31 -13.71 -13.47
CA THR A 35 6.11 -14.25 -12.12
C THR A 35 6.11 -13.13 -11.08
N LEU A 36 7.09 -12.22 -11.13
CA LEU A 36 7.17 -11.05 -10.26
C LEU A 36 5.93 -10.15 -10.39
N LEU A 37 5.40 -9.96 -11.60
CA LEU A 37 4.17 -9.19 -11.82
C LEU A 37 2.93 -9.87 -11.21
N ARG A 38 2.85 -11.20 -11.24
CA ARG A 38 1.76 -11.94 -10.57
C ARG A 38 1.83 -11.80 -9.06
N GLU A 39 3.02 -11.97 -8.49
CA GLU A 39 3.29 -11.76 -7.06
C GLU A 39 2.95 -10.33 -6.64
N MET A 40 3.40 -9.33 -7.42
CA MET A 40 3.11 -7.92 -7.20
C MET A 40 1.61 -7.62 -7.22
N LYS A 41 0.86 -8.16 -8.18
CA LYS A 41 -0.60 -8.01 -8.25
C LYS A 41 -1.31 -8.66 -7.06
N ALA A 42 -0.83 -9.82 -6.59
CA ALA A 42 -1.39 -10.46 -5.39
C ALA A 42 -1.16 -9.57 -4.16
N PHE A 43 0.04 -9.02 -4.02
CA PHE A 43 0.39 -8.12 -2.92
C PHE A 43 -0.40 -6.80 -2.95
N GLN A 44 -0.61 -6.21 -4.14
CA GLN A 44 -1.47 -5.03 -4.31
C GLN A 44 -2.90 -5.27 -3.83
N LYS A 45 -3.46 -6.46 -4.05
CA LYS A 45 -4.82 -6.79 -3.57
C LYS A 45 -4.90 -6.84 -2.05
N ILE A 46 -3.87 -7.39 -1.40
CA ILE A 46 -3.78 -7.42 0.07
C ILE A 46 -3.71 -5.98 0.61
N CYS A 47 -2.79 -5.18 0.07
CA CYS A 47 -2.63 -3.78 0.48
C CYS A 47 -3.90 -2.95 0.26
N LYS A 48 -4.59 -3.15 -0.87
CA LYS A 48 -5.83 -2.43 -1.20
C LYS A 48 -6.90 -2.63 -0.12
N SER A 49 -7.05 -3.84 0.41
CA SER A 49 -8.03 -4.10 1.47
C SER A 49 -7.75 -3.26 2.73
N ASP A 50 -6.48 -3.06 3.10
CA ASP A 50 -6.12 -2.22 4.24
C ASP A 50 -6.22 -0.73 3.94
N ILE A 51 -5.92 -0.30 2.69
CA ILE A 51 -6.12 1.09 2.25
C ILE A 51 -7.61 1.45 2.31
N ASP A 52 -8.48 0.62 1.74
CA ASP A 52 -9.93 0.87 1.74
C ASP A 52 -10.46 0.93 3.19
N ARG A 53 -9.97 0.04 4.08
CA ARG A 53 -10.32 0.06 5.52
C ARG A 53 -9.79 1.32 6.24
N ALA A 54 -8.63 1.84 5.84
CA ALA A 54 -8.11 3.09 6.41
C ALA A 54 -8.95 4.30 5.99
N GLU A 55 -9.42 4.35 4.74
CA GLU A 55 -10.34 5.40 4.26
C GLU A 55 -11.64 5.41 5.08
N GLU A 56 -12.24 4.24 5.32
CA GLU A 56 -13.44 4.10 6.17
C GLU A 56 -13.19 4.56 7.62
N LEU A 57 -12.03 4.19 8.18
CA LEU A 57 -11.67 4.59 9.55
C LEU A 57 -11.40 6.10 9.65
N ILE A 58 -10.82 6.72 8.62
CA ILE A 58 -10.63 8.17 8.55
C ILE A 58 -11.99 8.88 8.56
N VAL A 59 -12.96 8.43 7.76
CA VAL A 59 -14.33 8.97 7.78
C VAL A 59 -14.96 8.83 9.17
N THR A 60 -14.79 7.68 9.81
CA THR A 60 -15.24 7.45 11.18
C THR A 60 -14.59 8.43 12.16
N GLY A 61 -13.28 8.66 12.03
CA GLY A 61 -12.55 9.64 12.85
C GLY A 61 -13.06 11.08 12.66
N GLN A 62 -13.36 11.49 11.44
CA GLN A 62 -13.94 12.80 11.14
C GLN A 62 -15.33 12.99 11.77
N GLN A 63 -16.15 11.92 11.78
CA GLN A 63 -17.45 11.94 12.46
C GLN A 63 -17.29 12.08 13.98
N LEU A 64 -16.33 11.37 14.57
CA LEU A 64 -16.02 11.49 16.00
C LEU A 64 -15.58 12.90 16.36
N LEU A 65 -14.72 13.52 15.54
CA LEU A 65 -14.28 14.91 15.73
C LEU A 65 -15.44 15.92 15.66
N SER A 66 -16.44 15.64 14.83
CA SER A 66 -17.64 16.47 14.69
C SER A 66 -18.62 16.31 15.86
N SER A 67 -18.55 15.20 16.59
CA SER A 67 -19.39 14.91 17.75
C SER A 67 -18.74 15.42 19.05
N ARG A 68 -19.31 16.48 19.66
CA ARG A 68 -18.76 17.18 20.86
C ARG A 68 -18.63 16.33 22.14
N HIS A 69 -18.87 15.02 22.12
CA HIS A 69 -19.09 14.20 23.32
C HIS A 69 -18.22 12.94 23.46
N HIS A 70 -17.27 12.69 22.55
CA HIS A 70 -16.52 11.42 22.54
C HIS A 70 -15.00 11.60 22.64
N GLY A 71 -14.48 11.64 23.87
CA GLY A 71 -13.04 11.45 24.17
C GLY A 71 -12.12 12.62 23.79
N PRO A 72 -10.81 12.53 24.08
CA PRO A 72 -9.87 13.62 23.80
C PRO A 72 -9.69 13.78 22.28
N LEU A 73 -10.48 14.69 21.70
CA LEU A 73 -10.51 15.07 20.29
C LEU A 73 -9.09 15.31 19.72
N ASP A 74 -8.18 15.78 20.58
CA ASP A 74 -6.79 16.11 20.25
C ASP A 74 -5.96 14.91 19.76
N CYS A 75 -6.41 13.66 19.98
CA CYS A 75 -5.67 12.46 19.56
C CYS A 75 -6.19 11.78 18.29
N VAL A 76 -7.40 12.12 17.82
CA VAL A 76 -8.02 11.48 16.64
C VAL A 76 -7.49 12.08 15.34
N GLN A 77 -7.43 13.41 15.24
CA GLN A 77 -6.97 14.09 14.02
C GLN A 77 -5.55 13.67 13.60
N PRO A 78 -4.54 13.60 14.49
CA PRO A 78 -3.21 13.13 14.11
C PRO A 78 -3.20 11.71 13.53
N LYS A 79 -4.05 10.82 14.05
CA LYS A 79 -4.15 9.42 13.61
C LYS A 79 -4.77 9.30 12.22
N CYS A 80 -5.81 10.08 11.94
CA CYS A 80 -6.40 10.13 10.60
C CYS A 80 -5.37 10.63 9.58
N SER A 81 -4.66 11.71 9.89
CA SER A 81 -3.61 12.26 9.03
C SER A 81 -2.44 11.29 8.83
N GLU A 82 -2.09 10.51 9.85
CA GLU A 82 -1.07 9.47 9.74
C GLU A 82 -1.49 8.34 8.80
N LEU A 83 -2.72 7.81 8.94
CA LEU A 83 -3.24 6.76 8.06
C LEU A 83 -3.33 7.22 6.60
N GLU A 84 -3.75 8.48 6.37
CA GLU A 84 -3.79 9.07 5.03
C GLU A 84 -2.40 9.12 4.40
N ARG A 85 -1.39 9.57 5.16
CA ARG A 85 0.01 9.61 4.72
C ARG A 85 0.55 8.22 4.41
N MET A 86 0.30 7.24 5.27
CA MET A 86 0.75 5.85 5.07
C MET A 86 0.09 5.22 3.85
N SER A 87 -1.22 5.43 3.68
CA SER A 87 -1.99 4.92 2.53
C SER A 87 -1.45 5.49 1.22
N THR A 88 -1.23 6.80 1.15
CA THR A 88 -0.65 7.48 -0.01
C THR A 88 0.76 6.93 -0.30
N GLN A 89 1.62 6.88 0.72
CA GLN A 89 2.99 6.37 0.57
C GLN A 89 3.01 4.92 0.07
N LEU A 90 2.14 4.06 0.59
CA LEU A 90 2.04 2.67 0.16
C LEU A 90 1.55 2.59 -1.28
N PHE A 91 0.49 3.31 -1.64
CA PHE A 91 -0.04 3.37 -3.00
C PHE A 91 1.02 3.80 -4.02
N ASP A 92 1.78 4.85 -3.73
CA ASP A 92 2.84 5.35 -4.61
C ASP A 92 3.94 4.30 -4.82
N ARG A 93 4.34 3.60 -3.75
CA ARG A 93 5.35 2.53 -3.82
C ARG A 93 4.87 1.33 -4.62
N LEU A 94 3.62 0.90 -4.40
CA LEU A 94 3.00 -0.18 -5.16
C LEU A 94 2.94 0.16 -6.66
N THR A 95 2.55 1.38 -6.99
CA THR A 95 2.44 1.88 -8.37
C THR A 95 3.82 1.92 -9.03
N SER A 96 4.78 2.59 -8.40
CA SER A 96 6.16 2.70 -8.89
C SER A 96 6.82 1.33 -9.13
N ARG A 97 6.63 0.40 -8.19
CA ARG A 97 7.16 -0.96 -8.32
C ARG A 97 6.53 -1.72 -9.47
N PHE A 98 5.21 -1.64 -9.62
CA PHE A 98 4.49 -2.29 -10.71
C PHE A 98 4.90 -1.74 -12.09
N GLU A 99 5.04 -0.42 -12.21
CA GLU A 99 5.53 0.23 -13.44
C GLU A 99 6.95 -0.22 -13.78
N THR A 100 7.83 -0.31 -12.78
CA THR A 100 9.21 -0.77 -12.96
C THR A 100 9.26 -2.18 -13.54
N LEU A 101 8.49 -3.11 -12.98
CA LEU A 101 8.40 -4.48 -13.49
C LEU A 101 7.80 -4.53 -14.90
N THR A 102 6.78 -3.71 -15.18
CA THR A 102 6.16 -3.64 -16.51
C THR A 102 7.16 -3.16 -17.57
N LYS A 103 7.92 -2.10 -17.28
CA LYS A 103 8.99 -1.61 -18.17
C LYS A 103 10.09 -2.66 -18.35
N CYS A 104 10.47 -3.36 -17.29
CA CYS A 104 11.45 -4.45 -17.37
C CYS A 104 10.97 -5.57 -18.29
N ARG A 105 9.69 -5.96 -18.19
CA ARG A 105 9.07 -6.99 -19.03
C ARG A 105 9.17 -6.63 -20.51
N GLU A 106 8.79 -5.40 -20.87
CA GLU A 106 8.87 -4.90 -22.24
C GLU A 106 10.29 -4.93 -22.80
N LEU A 107 11.29 -4.62 -21.97
CA LEU A 107 12.70 -4.71 -22.36
C LEU A 107 13.12 -6.15 -22.60
N GLN A 108 12.75 -7.08 -21.71
CA GLN A 108 13.09 -8.50 -21.87
C GLN A 108 12.45 -9.12 -23.12
N GLU A 109 11.20 -8.75 -23.45
CA GLU A 109 10.56 -9.20 -24.70
C GLU A 109 11.29 -8.72 -25.95
N ARG A 110 11.86 -7.51 -25.93
CA ARG A 110 12.67 -7.01 -27.06
C ARG A 110 13.99 -7.77 -27.15
N ILE A 111 14.62 -8.07 -26.03
CA ILE A 111 15.86 -8.84 -25.96
C ILE A 111 15.66 -10.26 -26.50
N GLU A 112 14.57 -10.95 -26.14
CA GLU A 112 14.29 -12.30 -26.65
C GLU A 112 14.02 -12.34 -28.15
N LYS A 113 13.48 -11.28 -28.75
CA LYS A 113 13.23 -11.19 -30.19
C LYS A 113 14.48 -10.96 -31.04
N VAL A 114 15.57 -10.48 -30.43
CA VAL A 114 16.85 -10.22 -31.12
C VAL A 114 17.88 -11.32 -30.87
N LYS A 115 17.53 -12.34 -30.07
CA LYS A 115 18.30 -13.59 -29.91
C LYS A 115 17.93 -14.58 -31.00
#